data_AF-A0A6B3GXD4-F1
#
_entry.id   AF-A0A6B3GXD4-F1
#
_cell.length_a   1.000
_cell.length_b   1.000
_cell.length_c   1.000
_cell.angle_alpha   90.00
_cell.angle_beta   90.00
_cell.angle_gamma   90.00
#
_symmetry.space_group_name_H-M   'P 1'
#
loop_
_entity.id
_entity.type
_entity.pdbx_description
1 polymer ?
#
loop_
_entity_poly.entity_id
_entity_poly.type
_entity_poly.pdbx_seq_one_letter_code
_entity_poly.pdbx_strand_id
1 'polypeptide(L)'
;PLSDDVTIHETKDQKMREVSSFEVPANGELDLERGGNHIMFMKLKQKPKQGEKVSVELHFEKADPITVDLPVKETTHNPKKQ
;
A
#
# COMPACT_ATOMS: atom_id res chain seq x y z
N PRO A 1 -13.69 3.77 -5.63
CA PRO A 1 -12.22 3.75 -5.37
C PRO A 1 -11.75 5.15 -4.93
N LEU A 2 -10.80 5.22 -3.99
CA LEU A 2 -10.29 6.48 -3.43
C LEU A 2 -9.46 7.28 -4.45
N SER A 3 -8.79 6.57 -5.35
CA SER A 3 -8.00 7.09 -6.46
C SER A 3 -8.11 6.12 -7.65
N ASP A 4 -7.94 6.64 -8.87
CA ASP A 4 -7.78 5.83 -10.08
C ASP A 4 -6.31 5.50 -10.38
N ASP A 5 -5.36 6.25 -9.81
CA ASP A 5 -3.93 6.06 -9.98
C ASP A 5 -3.35 5.49 -8.67
N VAL A 6 -3.14 4.17 -8.63
CA VAL A 6 -2.52 3.48 -7.48
C VAL A 6 -1.18 2.90 -7.94
N THR A 7 -0.10 3.38 -7.35
CA THR A 7 1.27 2.93 -7.63
C THR A 7 1.89 2.29 -6.40
N ILE A 8 2.96 1.53 -6.59
CA ILE A 8 3.71 0.91 -5.50
C ILE A 8 5.14 1.45 -5.49
N HIS A 9 5.64 1.76 -4.29
CA HIS A 9 6.89 2.49 -4.12
C HIS A 9 7.78 1.75 -3.12
N GLU A 10 9.06 1.60 -3.45
CA GLU A 10 10.09 1.20 -2.49
C GLU A 10 10.74 2.45 -1.89
N THR A 11 11.11 2.40 -0.61
CA THR A 11 11.92 3.45 0.01
C THR A 11 13.33 2.93 0.23
N LYS A 12 14.30 3.49 -0.50
CA LYS A 12 15.72 3.16 -0.35
C LYS A 12 16.53 4.44 -0.19
N ASP A 13 17.38 4.49 0.82
CA ASP A 13 18.21 5.68 1.15
C ASP A 13 17.37 6.96 1.32
N GLN A 14 16.20 6.85 1.99
CA GLN A 14 15.22 7.94 2.17
C GLN A 14 14.62 8.49 0.86
N LYS A 15 14.81 7.78 -0.26
CA LYS A 15 14.20 8.11 -1.55
C LYS A 15 13.11 7.11 -1.86
N MET A 16 11.92 7.62 -2.13
CA MET A 16 10.81 6.83 -2.65
C MET A 16 11.01 6.62 -4.15
N ARG A 17 10.92 5.39 -4.61
CA ARG A 17 11.01 5.01 -6.02
C ARG A 17 9.80 4.20 -6.39
N GLU A 18 9.09 4.63 -7.42
CA GLU A 18 8.02 3.84 -8.01
C GLU A 18 8.60 2.56 -8.62
N VAL A 19 7.96 1.44 -8.34
CA VAL A 19 8.29 0.12 -8.89
C VAL A 19 7.06 -0.46 -9.58
N SER A 20 7.25 -1.36 -10.54
CA SER A 20 6.14 -1.99 -11.26
C SER A 20 5.56 -3.19 -10.52
N SER A 21 6.37 -3.88 -9.72
CA SER A 21 5.98 -5.07 -8.96
C SER A 21 6.91 -5.27 -7.76
N PHE A 22 6.44 -6.03 -6.77
CA PHE A 22 7.26 -6.54 -5.69
C PHE A 22 7.31 -8.06 -5.74
N GLU A 23 8.49 -8.62 -5.50
CA GLU A 23 8.63 -10.06 -5.32
C GLU A 23 8.16 -10.44 -3.91
N VAL A 24 7.20 -11.36 -3.83
CA VAL A 24 6.81 -12.02 -2.57
C VAL A 24 7.49 -13.40 -2.56
N PRO A 25 8.51 -13.61 -1.71
CA PRO A 25 9.24 -14.87 -1.69
C PRO A 25 8.36 -16.03 -1.22
N ALA A 26 8.62 -17.24 -1.73
CA ALA A 26 7.89 -18.43 -1.30
C ALA A 26 8.13 -18.72 0.19
N ASN A 27 7.05 -18.94 0.96
CA ASN A 27 7.08 -19.05 2.42
C ASN A 27 7.70 -17.83 3.14
N GLY A 28 7.66 -16.66 2.51
CA GLY A 28 8.04 -15.41 3.14
C GLY A 28 6.95 -14.36 2.98
N GLU A 29 7.28 -13.14 3.35
CA GLU A 29 6.32 -12.04 3.44
C GLU A 29 6.94 -10.77 2.84
N LEU A 30 6.09 -9.89 2.34
CA LEU A 30 6.46 -8.55 1.89
C LEU A 30 5.86 -7.53 2.87
N ASP A 31 6.72 -6.89 3.63
CA ASP A 31 6.32 -5.82 4.54
C ASP A 31 6.04 -4.53 3.76
N LEU A 32 4.80 -4.04 3.86
CA LEU A 32 4.41 -2.70 3.43
C LEU A 32 4.35 -1.78 4.67
N GLU A 33 5.36 -0.94 4.84
CA GLU A 33 5.52 -0.12 6.04
C GLU A 33 6.00 1.30 5.76
N ARG A 34 5.82 2.16 6.77
CA ARG A 34 6.28 3.55 6.72
C ARG A 34 7.81 3.57 6.67
N GLY A 35 8.37 4.21 5.63
CA GLY A 35 9.82 4.27 5.44
C GLY A 35 10.42 3.05 4.73
N GLY A 36 9.59 2.08 4.34
CA GLY A 36 9.94 0.95 3.49
C GLY A 36 9.08 0.92 2.22
N ASN A 37 8.64 -0.28 1.83
CA ASN A 37 7.74 -0.47 0.71
C ASN A 37 6.33 0.04 1.07
N HIS A 38 5.65 0.72 0.16
CA HIS A 38 4.32 1.23 0.43
C HIS A 38 3.51 1.41 -0.86
N ILE A 39 2.18 1.40 -0.72
CA ILE A 39 1.24 1.73 -1.79
C ILE A 39 0.99 3.24 -1.76
N MET A 40 1.11 3.89 -2.90
CA MET A 40 0.88 5.31 -3.08
C MET A 40 -0.38 5.55 -3.92
N PHE A 41 -1.35 6.25 -3.32
CA PHE A 41 -2.55 6.70 -4.02
C PHE A 41 -2.28 8.08 -4.63
N MET A 42 -2.09 8.13 -5.94
CA MET A 42 -1.88 9.36 -6.70
C MET A 42 -3.22 10.01 -7.05
N LYS A 43 -3.30 11.33 -7.25
CA LYS A 43 -4.55 12.02 -7.68
C LYS A 43 -5.82 11.60 -6.91
N LEU A 44 -5.77 11.67 -5.58
CA LEU A 44 -6.92 11.40 -4.72
C LEU A 44 -8.16 12.20 -5.17
N LYS A 45 -9.27 11.51 -5.46
CA LYS A 45 -10.54 12.14 -5.83
C LYS A 45 -11.17 12.91 -4.67
N GLN A 46 -10.91 12.42 -3.46
CA GLN A 46 -11.37 13.00 -2.21
C GLN A 46 -10.32 12.80 -1.13
N LYS A 47 -10.31 13.70 -0.14
CA LYS A 47 -9.47 13.53 1.04
C LYS A 47 -10.04 12.39 1.89
N PRO A 48 -9.28 11.31 2.16
CA PRO A 48 -9.71 10.24 3.05
C PRO A 48 -9.95 10.80 4.45
N LYS A 49 -11.05 10.39 5.10
CA LYS A 49 -11.32 10.76 6.50
C LYS A 49 -10.99 9.61 7.44
N GLN A 50 -10.47 9.94 8.61
CA GLN A 50 -10.20 8.95 9.66
C GLN A 50 -11.48 8.16 9.99
N GLY A 51 -11.33 6.85 10.10
CA GLY A 51 -12.45 5.94 10.33
C GLY A 51 -13.13 5.43 9.05
N GLU A 52 -12.83 6.00 7.89
CA GLU A 52 -13.21 5.41 6.60
C GLU A 52 -12.36 4.16 6.31
N LYS A 53 -12.84 3.31 5.41
CA LYS A 53 -12.10 2.18 4.87
C LYS A 53 -11.91 2.36 3.37
N VAL A 54 -10.70 2.11 2.90
CA VAL A 54 -10.33 2.13 1.49
C VAL A 54 -10.14 0.69 1.07
N SER A 55 -11.05 0.18 0.24
CA SER A 55 -10.89 -1.15 -0.35
C SER A 55 -9.90 -1.07 -1.51
N VAL A 56 -8.88 -1.93 -1.49
CA VAL A 56 -7.91 -2.09 -2.57
C VAL A 56 -7.88 -3.54 -3.03
N GLU A 57 -7.61 -3.75 -4.30
CA GLU A 57 -7.49 -5.09 -4.87
C GLU A 57 -6.05 -5.33 -5.30
N LEU A 58 -5.38 -6.24 -4.60
CA LEU A 58 -4.01 -6.65 -4.88
C LEU A 58 -4.02 -7.76 -5.91
N HIS A 59 -3.46 -7.48 -7.08
CA HIS A 59 -3.33 -8.45 -8.15
C HIS A 59 -1.96 -9.13 -8.06
N PHE A 60 -1.95 -10.46 -8.09
CA PHE A 60 -0.73 -11.27 -8.06
C PHE A 60 -0.57 -12.01 -9.38
N GLU A 61 0.67 -12.22 -9.82
CA GLU A 61 0.94 -12.95 -11.08
C GLU A 61 0.52 -14.42 -10.99
N LYS A 62 0.68 -15.04 -9.81
CA LYS A 62 0.49 -16.48 -9.59
C LYS A 62 -0.69 -16.83 -8.68
N ALA A 63 -1.41 -15.83 -8.19
CA ALA A 63 -2.52 -16.01 -7.27
C ALA A 63 -3.69 -15.12 -7.68
N ASP A 64 -4.90 -15.50 -7.26
CA ASP A 64 -6.09 -14.71 -7.51
C ASP A 64 -5.99 -13.34 -6.83
N PRO A 65 -6.66 -12.32 -7.40
CA PRO A 65 -6.67 -10.99 -6.79
C PRO A 65 -7.29 -11.04 -5.39
N ILE A 66 -6.66 -10.34 -4.46
CA ILE A 66 -7.09 -10.27 -3.06
C ILE A 66 -7.58 -8.87 -2.76
N THR A 67 -8.85 -8.75 -2.38
CA THR A 67 -9.40 -7.50 -1.87
C THR A 67 -9.06 -7.31 -0.40
N VAL A 68 -8.45 -6.17 -0.06
CA VAL A 68 -8.07 -5.80 1.30
C VAL A 68 -8.68 -4.45 1.66
N ASP A 69 -9.35 -4.38 2.81
CA ASP A 69 -9.89 -3.13 3.34
C ASP A 69 -8.87 -2.44 4.24
N LEU A 70 -8.32 -1.32 3.77
CA LEU A 70 -7.36 -0.50 4.51
C LEU A 70 -8.09 0.57 5.33
N PRO A 71 -8.07 0.53 6.67
CA PRO A 71 -8.67 1.57 7.49
C PRO A 71 -7.84 2.85 7.43
N VAL A 72 -8.49 3.99 7.18
CA VAL A 72 -7.84 5.30 7.23
C VAL A 72 -7.55 5.67 8.68
N LYS A 73 -6.26 5.79 9.00
CA LYS A 73 -5.74 6.17 10.32
C LYS A 73 -5.19 7.60 10.29
N GLU A 74 -4.83 8.11 11.47
CA GLU A 74 -4.17 9.40 11.61
C GLU A 74 -2.83 9.43 10.87
N THR A 75 -2.42 10.62 10.43
CA THR A 75 -1.15 10.81 9.70
C THR A 75 0.08 10.45 10.53
N THR A 76 -0.03 10.54 11.86
CA THR A 76 0.96 10.16 12.87
C THR A 76 0.93 8.68 13.23
N HIS A 77 -0.02 7.91 12.70
CA HIS A 77 -0.11 6.48 12.98
C HIS A 77 1.12 5.77 12.41
N ASN A 78 1.90 5.16 13.31
CA ASN A 78 2.95 4.23 12.96
C ASN A 78 2.48 2.83 13.41
N PRO A 79 2.07 1.94 12.48
CA PRO A 79 1.68 0.60 12.86
C PRO A 79 2.88 -0.09 13.52
N LYS A 80 2.68 -0.69 14.70
CA LYS A 80 3.69 -1.60 15.26
C LYS A 80 3.74 -2.82 14.35
N LYS A 81 4.94 -3.25 13.93
CA LYS A 81 5.12 -4.59 13.33
C LYS A 81 4.52 -5.60 14.31
N GLN A 82 3.55 -6.37 13.84
CA GLN A 82 2.99 -7.48 14.61
C GLN A 82 3.93 -8.68 14.52
#